data_AF-A0A2H0XVB6-F1
#
_entry.id   AF-A0A2H0XVB6-F1
#
_cell.length_a   1.000
_cell.length_b   1.000
_cell.length_c   1.000
_cell.angle_alpha   90.00
_cell.angle_beta   90.00
_cell.angle_gamma   90.00
#
_symmetry.space_group_name_H-M   'P 1'
#
loop_
_entity.id
_entity.type
_entity.pdbx_description
1 polymer ?
#
loop_
_entity_poly.entity_id
_entity_poly.type
_entity_poly.pdbx_seq_one_letter_code
_entity_poly.pdbx_strand_id
1 'polypeptide(L)'
;MILDKMEKNWMNFFVGKLFAIVVLMIWCNGCSDGKSVATFGADKIMRNEFRVAYIDFLNQTGEVDSDSLREWFLDGMINKRLLATEALKSVVPLDQSFQLQLAAYRNHCLREEYFRLVIKPKIKISDASLDEIGVYLRQERRFRRLYFLDKNSAKQVFRLIENGVSFIVLENSVPSDINLPKLDGDLGWLSWEEMEFDAAMAGFRQKPSTITQPIHTGFAWSILQISGVRNRMDISDSSKIANRMFNHYLIEKSIGEQFSFDYARSMPLKSMPQIEYPTLNWVSERVSSILERVPALDDLITEMQLNGDELSQLEIAIHSRQNEILAEVNGQKITIAQFVQALRYVPYAITSKSAFLAMDYIVRDALLTQKAEEIGLEEKSKSFPIRLRLFEEDYIQNRYRMAVEASAIGRGTQESEKVIIDVVDRLRRSVKIRKYLKRINGFK
;
A
#
# COMPACT_ATOMS: atom_id res chain seq x y z
N MET A 1 8.63 -46.82 -39.95
CA MET A 1 7.48 -46.27 -39.19
C MET A 1 7.35 -46.83 -37.76
N ILE A 2 8.44 -47.32 -37.13
CA ILE A 2 8.48 -47.70 -35.70
C ILE A 2 9.71 -47.09 -34.98
N LEU A 3 10.63 -46.42 -35.69
CA LEU A 3 11.83 -45.80 -35.10
C LEU A 3 11.73 -44.28 -34.88
N ASP A 4 10.61 -43.64 -35.21
CA ASP A 4 10.42 -42.18 -35.04
C ASP A 4 9.53 -41.83 -33.83
N LYS A 5 9.15 -42.84 -33.03
CA LYS A 5 8.27 -42.71 -31.85
C LYS A 5 9.00 -42.92 -30.51
N MET A 6 10.30 -43.22 -30.52
CA MET A 6 11.10 -43.41 -29.31
C MET A 6 11.98 -42.21 -28.92
N GLU A 7 12.26 -41.27 -29.81
CA GLU A 7 13.04 -40.06 -29.45
C GLU A 7 12.17 -38.93 -28.82
N LYS A 8 10.85 -38.92 -29.03
CA LYS A 8 9.97 -37.85 -28.50
C LYS A 8 9.53 -38.02 -27.04
N ASN A 9 9.82 -39.16 -26.41
CA ASN A 9 9.47 -39.41 -25.00
C ASN A 9 10.65 -39.33 -24.01
N TRP A 10 11.88 -39.13 -24.49
CA TRP A 10 13.06 -38.94 -23.62
C TRP A 10 13.42 -37.47 -23.39
N MET A 11 12.91 -36.55 -24.20
CA MET A 11 13.19 -35.12 -24.05
C MET A 11 12.19 -34.37 -23.14
N ASN A 12 11.05 -34.98 -22.81
CA ASN A 12 10.03 -34.40 -21.93
C ASN A 12 10.11 -34.89 -20.46
N PHE A 13 11.09 -35.71 -20.11
CA PHE A 13 11.32 -36.13 -18.72
C PHE A 13 12.50 -35.41 -18.03
N PHE A 14 13.24 -34.56 -18.76
CA PHE A 14 14.39 -33.81 -18.24
C PHE A 14 14.23 -32.28 -18.23
N VAL A 15 13.12 -31.74 -18.74
CA VAL A 15 12.86 -30.27 -18.74
C VAL A 15 12.02 -29.83 -17.52
N GLY A 16 11.48 -30.76 -16.74
CA GLY A 16 10.62 -30.49 -15.58
C GLY A 16 11.32 -30.38 -14.20
N LYS A 17 12.66 -30.44 -14.14
CA LYS A 17 13.42 -30.39 -12.86
C LYS A 17 14.68 -29.51 -12.90
N LEU A 18 14.71 -28.49 -13.75
CA LEU A 18 15.81 -27.52 -13.79
C LEU A 18 15.40 -26.07 -13.45
N PHE A 19 14.25 -25.88 -12.79
CA PHE A 19 13.80 -24.56 -12.31
C PHE A 19 13.69 -24.47 -10.78
N ALA A 20 14.31 -25.40 -10.04
CA ALA A 20 14.28 -25.45 -8.58
C ALA A 20 15.67 -25.40 -7.91
N ILE A 21 16.75 -25.12 -8.66
CA ILE A 21 18.11 -24.97 -8.11
C ILE A 21 18.84 -23.82 -8.84
N VAL A 22 18.36 -22.57 -8.68
CA VAL A 22 19.14 -21.34 -8.98
C VAL A 22 18.98 -20.27 -7.87
N VAL A 23 18.50 -20.61 -6.67
CA VAL A 23 18.38 -19.65 -5.54
C VAL A 23 19.48 -19.85 -4.47
N LEU A 24 20.59 -20.54 -4.80
CA LEU A 24 21.69 -20.79 -3.85
C LEU A 24 23.09 -20.37 -4.33
N MET A 25 23.19 -19.46 -5.30
CA MET A 25 24.45 -18.80 -5.68
C MET A 25 24.26 -17.32 -6.10
N ILE A 26 23.65 -16.52 -5.22
CA ILE A 26 23.95 -15.08 -5.14
C ILE A 26 24.53 -14.82 -3.76
N TRP A 27 25.74 -15.34 -3.53
CA TRP A 27 26.63 -14.85 -2.48
C TRP A 27 27.85 -14.24 -3.16
N CYS A 28 28.10 -12.99 -2.80
CA CYS A 28 29.23 -12.16 -3.21
C CYS A 28 29.31 -11.82 -4.70
N ASN A 29 28.69 -10.69 -5.06
CA ASN A 29 29.46 -9.56 -5.61
C ASN A 29 28.69 -8.27 -5.42
N GLY A 30 28.77 -7.77 -4.19
CA GLY A 30 28.34 -6.44 -3.80
C GLY A 30 29.02 -6.15 -2.48
N CYS A 31 30.24 -5.62 -2.54
CA CYS A 31 30.97 -5.11 -1.37
C CYS A 31 30.08 -4.08 -0.66
N SER A 32 29.33 -4.55 0.34
CA SER A 32 28.79 -3.69 1.38
C SER A 32 29.83 -3.61 2.49
N ASP A 33 29.98 -2.42 3.05
CA ASP A 33 30.96 -1.96 4.04
C ASP A 33 30.82 -2.71 5.41
N GLY A 34 30.92 -4.04 5.32
CA GLY A 34 30.07 -4.99 6.02
C GLY A 34 30.54 -5.38 7.41
N LYS A 35 30.09 -4.64 8.42
CA LYS A 35 30.08 -5.11 9.81
C LYS A 35 28.70 -5.68 10.15
N SER A 36 28.64 -6.96 10.54
CA SER A 36 27.42 -7.56 11.11
C SER A 36 27.14 -7.00 12.50
N VAL A 37 25.86 -6.77 12.83
CA VAL A 37 25.41 -6.43 14.20
C VAL A 37 25.14 -7.66 15.04
N ALA A 38 24.86 -8.80 14.41
CA ALA A 38 24.72 -10.09 15.07
C ALA A 38 25.11 -11.24 14.13
N THR A 39 25.58 -12.35 14.71
CA THR A 39 25.82 -13.64 14.04
C THR A 39 25.21 -14.76 14.87
N PHE A 40 24.53 -15.72 14.23
CA PHE A 40 23.89 -16.85 14.89
C PHE A 40 23.81 -18.04 13.93
N GLY A 41 24.54 -19.12 14.24
CA GLY A 41 24.69 -20.23 13.30
C GLY A 41 25.39 -19.78 12.00
N ALA A 42 24.79 -20.08 10.85
CA ALA A 42 25.24 -19.59 9.54
C ALA A 42 24.71 -18.18 9.21
N ASP A 43 23.71 -17.71 9.96
CA ASP A 43 23.02 -16.46 9.70
C ASP A 43 23.69 -15.26 10.39
N LYS A 44 23.42 -14.09 9.85
CA LYS A 44 23.90 -12.80 10.35
C LYS A 44 22.86 -11.71 10.06
N ILE A 45 22.84 -10.69 10.90
CA ILE A 45 22.14 -9.43 10.62
C ILE A 45 23.20 -8.39 10.29
N MET A 46 23.09 -7.79 9.10
CA MET A 46 24.04 -6.78 8.65
C MET A 46 23.74 -5.41 9.27
N ARG A 47 24.74 -4.55 9.48
CA ARG A 47 24.52 -3.19 10.01
C ARG A 47 23.50 -2.40 9.20
N ASN A 48 23.60 -2.41 7.87
CA ASN A 48 22.68 -1.66 7.02
C ASN A 48 21.25 -2.22 7.09
N GLU A 49 21.13 -3.53 7.18
CA GLU A 49 19.84 -4.23 7.33
C GLU A 49 19.15 -3.84 8.64
N PHE A 50 19.87 -3.92 9.77
CA PHE A 50 19.36 -3.45 11.06
C PHE A 50 18.99 -1.97 11.01
N ARG A 51 19.83 -1.12 10.39
CA ARG A 51 19.56 0.32 10.29
C ARG A 51 18.26 0.61 9.52
N VAL A 52 18.05 -0.03 8.37
CA VAL A 52 16.82 0.14 7.58
C VAL A 52 15.61 -0.27 8.41
N ALA A 53 15.61 -1.51 8.93
CA ALA A 53 14.52 -2.04 9.73
C ALA A 53 14.20 -1.19 10.98
N TYR A 54 15.25 -0.70 11.66
CA TYR A 54 15.11 0.07 12.89
C TYR A 54 14.57 1.48 12.63
N ILE A 55 15.03 2.16 11.58
CA ILE A 55 14.49 3.47 11.19
C ILE A 55 13.03 3.35 10.81
N ASP A 56 12.65 2.31 10.06
CA ASP A 56 11.25 2.08 9.69
C ASP A 56 10.38 1.86 10.93
N PHE A 57 10.87 1.04 11.88
CA PHE A 57 10.20 0.81 13.16
C PHE A 57 10.01 2.10 13.96
N LEU A 58 11.03 2.95 14.09
CA LEU A 58 10.93 4.23 14.80
C LEU A 58 9.93 5.17 14.11
N ASN A 59 9.94 5.24 12.78
CA ASN A 59 9.03 6.08 12.01
C ASN A 59 7.57 5.62 12.16
N GLN A 60 7.32 4.31 12.20
CA GLN A 60 5.98 3.74 12.31
C GLN A 60 5.42 3.84 13.74
N THR A 61 6.27 3.67 14.75
CA THR A 61 5.83 3.63 16.16
C THR A 61 5.94 4.97 16.89
N GLY A 62 6.76 5.89 16.40
CA GLY A 62 7.09 7.13 17.11
C GLY A 62 7.96 6.90 18.35
N GLU A 63 8.51 5.70 18.53
CA GLU A 63 9.38 5.36 19.66
C GLU A 63 10.66 6.21 19.67
N VAL A 64 11.19 6.46 20.87
CA VAL A 64 12.42 7.21 21.04
C VAL A 64 13.61 6.27 21.08
N ASP A 65 14.59 6.54 20.22
CA ASP A 65 15.82 5.76 20.11
C ASP A 65 16.59 5.67 21.44
N SER A 66 16.98 4.46 21.81
CA SER A 66 17.79 4.16 23.01
C SER A 66 18.56 2.86 22.86
N ASP A 67 19.65 2.69 23.62
CA ASP A 67 20.45 1.46 23.56
C ASP A 67 19.63 0.21 23.91
N SER A 68 18.73 0.30 24.89
CA SER A 68 17.84 -0.81 25.27
C SER A 68 16.86 -1.14 24.15
N LEU A 69 16.28 -0.13 23.49
CA LEU A 69 15.35 -0.32 22.39
C LEU A 69 16.04 -0.96 21.17
N ARG A 70 17.27 -0.52 20.84
CA ARG A 70 18.09 -1.12 19.78
C ARG A 70 18.40 -2.59 20.05
N GLU A 71 18.78 -2.94 21.29
CA GLU A 71 19.07 -4.33 21.68
C GLU A 71 17.82 -5.22 21.63
N TRP A 72 16.69 -4.72 22.14
CA TRP A 72 15.40 -5.43 22.06
C TRP A 72 14.99 -5.66 20.61
N PHE A 73 15.10 -4.64 19.76
CA PHE A 73 14.77 -4.73 18.34
C PHE A 73 15.69 -5.73 17.61
N LEU A 74 17.00 -5.73 17.93
CA LEU A 74 17.95 -6.69 17.39
C LEU A 74 17.59 -8.13 17.79
N ASP A 75 17.22 -8.36 19.05
CA ASP A 75 16.75 -9.67 19.51
C ASP A 75 15.47 -10.10 18.77
N GLY A 76 14.55 -9.16 18.52
CA GLY A 76 13.36 -9.38 17.70
C GLY A 76 13.72 -9.84 16.28
N MET A 77 14.65 -9.15 15.62
CA MET A 77 15.12 -9.55 14.28
C MET A 77 15.78 -10.94 14.28
N ILE A 78 16.60 -11.27 15.29
CA ILE A 78 17.20 -12.60 15.42
C ILE A 78 16.11 -13.67 15.54
N ASN A 79 15.12 -13.44 16.41
CA ASN A 79 14.02 -14.38 16.63
C ASN A 79 13.19 -14.59 15.35
N LYS A 80 12.86 -13.51 14.63
CA LYS A 80 12.14 -13.59 13.35
C LYS A 80 12.90 -14.44 12.34
N ARG A 81 14.21 -14.19 12.15
CA ARG A 81 15.02 -14.97 11.21
C ARG A 81 15.13 -16.44 11.62
N LEU A 82 15.31 -16.73 12.91
CA LEU A 82 15.34 -18.13 13.39
C LEU A 82 14.02 -18.87 13.10
N LEU A 83 12.88 -18.21 13.37
CA LEU A 83 11.56 -18.79 13.08
C LEU A 83 11.33 -18.96 11.57
N ALA A 84 11.69 -17.97 10.75
CA ALA A 84 11.56 -18.06 9.30
C ALA A 84 12.43 -19.20 8.73
N THR A 85 13.68 -19.33 9.18
CA THR A 85 14.56 -20.43 8.79
C THR A 85 14.00 -21.79 9.23
N GLU A 86 13.36 -21.89 10.39
CA GLU A 86 12.73 -23.14 10.84
C GLU A 86 11.46 -23.47 10.06
N ALA A 87 10.66 -22.46 9.72
CA ALA A 87 9.46 -22.58 8.91
C ALA A 87 9.76 -23.17 7.52
N LEU A 88 10.84 -22.70 6.89
CA LEU A 88 11.29 -23.18 5.58
C LEU A 88 11.69 -24.66 5.60
N LYS A 89 12.18 -25.18 6.74
CA LYS A 89 12.43 -26.63 6.91
C LYS A 89 11.16 -27.43 7.11
N SER A 90 10.14 -26.79 7.70
CA SER A 90 8.88 -27.43 8.09
C SER A 90 7.86 -27.52 6.94
N VAL A 91 8.25 -27.16 5.71
CA VAL A 91 7.41 -27.17 4.49
C VAL A 91 6.13 -26.33 4.68
N VAL A 92 6.25 -25.14 5.29
CA VAL A 92 5.13 -24.18 5.33
C VAL A 92 4.80 -23.79 3.88
N PRO A 93 3.58 -24.07 3.37
CA PRO A 93 3.25 -23.77 1.98
C PRO A 93 3.28 -22.27 1.73
N LEU A 94 4.07 -21.86 0.75
CA LEU A 94 4.06 -20.51 0.19
C LEU A 94 2.98 -20.48 -0.91
N ASP A 95 1.74 -20.18 -0.50
CA ASP A 95 0.57 -20.23 -1.36
C ASP A 95 0.48 -19.04 -2.34
N GLN A 96 -0.56 -19.04 -3.17
CA GLN A 96 -0.80 -17.96 -4.12
C GLN A 96 -1.04 -16.60 -3.42
N SER A 97 -1.65 -16.58 -2.23
CA SER A 97 -1.86 -15.34 -1.47
C SER A 97 -0.50 -14.74 -1.08
N PHE A 98 0.44 -15.56 -0.60
CA PHE A 98 1.80 -15.10 -0.34
C PHE A 98 2.46 -14.46 -1.57
N GLN A 99 2.40 -15.11 -2.73
CA GLN A 99 3.03 -14.58 -3.95
C GLN A 99 2.44 -13.24 -4.38
N LEU A 100 1.11 -13.10 -4.25
CA LEU A 100 0.42 -11.85 -4.55
C LEU A 100 0.79 -10.75 -3.55
N GLN A 101 0.87 -11.08 -2.26
CA GLN A 101 1.29 -10.14 -1.20
C GLN A 101 2.74 -9.68 -1.39
N LEU A 102 3.65 -10.62 -1.68
CA LEU A 102 5.06 -10.31 -1.95
C LEU A 102 5.21 -9.42 -3.19
N ALA A 103 4.46 -9.69 -4.25
CA ALA A 103 4.46 -8.86 -5.45
C ALA A 103 3.90 -7.45 -5.18
N ALA A 104 2.82 -7.33 -4.40
CA ALA A 104 2.26 -6.04 -4.03
C ALA A 104 3.24 -5.22 -3.17
N TYR A 105 3.91 -5.86 -2.21
CA TYR A 105 4.93 -5.21 -1.37
C TYR A 105 6.19 -4.83 -2.17
N ARG A 106 6.63 -5.68 -3.11
CA ARG A 106 7.72 -5.36 -4.04
C ARG A 106 7.40 -4.06 -4.78
N ASN A 107 6.21 -3.99 -5.39
CA ASN A 107 5.80 -2.82 -6.16
C ASN A 107 5.72 -1.57 -5.27
N HIS A 108 5.18 -1.72 -4.06
CA HIS A 108 5.15 -0.65 -3.05
C HIS A 108 6.56 -0.12 -2.73
N CYS A 109 7.51 -1.01 -2.43
CA CYS A 109 8.89 -0.60 -2.15
C CYS A 109 9.53 0.17 -3.32
N LEU A 110 9.26 -0.23 -4.57
CA LEU A 110 9.77 0.50 -5.73
C LEU A 110 9.18 1.89 -5.86
N ARG A 111 7.89 2.05 -5.56
CA ARG A 111 7.24 3.37 -5.55
C ARG A 111 7.78 4.27 -4.46
N GLU A 112 8.02 3.75 -3.26
CA GLU A 112 8.64 4.51 -2.17
C GLU A 112 10.05 5.00 -2.54
N GLU A 113 10.85 4.15 -3.18
CA GLU A 113 12.17 4.54 -3.67
C GLU A 113 12.08 5.59 -4.79
N TYR A 114 11.14 5.43 -5.72
CA TYR A 114 10.88 6.42 -6.76
C TYR A 114 10.43 7.76 -6.18
N PHE A 115 9.50 7.72 -5.22
CA PHE A 115 9.02 8.89 -4.51
C PHE A 115 10.18 9.64 -3.86
N ARG A 116 10.99 8.94 -3.06
CA ARG A 116 12.12 9.51 -2.34
C ARG A 116 13.17 10.14 -3.26
N LEU A 117 13.47 9.49 -4.39
CA LEU A 117 14.56 9.90 -5.29
C LEU A 117 14.12 10.92 -6.35
N VAL A 118 12.87 10.88 -6.79
CA VAL A 118 12.41 11.61 -7.98
C VAL A 118 11.31 12.62 -7.67
N ILE A 119 10.35 12.28 -6.79
CA ILE A 119 9.20 13.14 -6.52
C ILE A 119 9.50 14.09 -5.37
N LYS A 120 9.90 13.56 -4.21
CA LYS A 120 10.16 14.33 -2.99
C LYS A 120 11.08 15.55 -3.20
N PRO A 121 12.18 15.48 -3.96
CA PRO A 121 13.04 16.65 -4.20
C PRO A 121 12.37 17.81 -4.96
N LYS A 122 11.23 17.55 -5.64
CA LYS A 122 10.46 18.57 -6.38
C LYS A 122 9.43 19.27 -5.50
N ILE A 123 9.10 18.71 -4.34
CA ILE A 123 8.07 19.23 -3.45
C ILE A 123 8.59 20.51 -2.80
N LYS A 124 7.76 21.56 -2.85
CA LYS A 124 8.01 22.84 -2.20
C LYS A 124 6.78 23.25 -1.42
N ILE A 125 6.96 23.51 -0.13
CA ILE A 125 5.88 23.90 0.77
C ILE A 125 6.19 25.30 1.29
N SER A 126 5.27 26.23 1.07
CA SER A 126 5.36 27.61 1.59
C SER A 126 4.67 27.73 2.94
N ASP A 127 5.09 28.70 3.77
CA ASP A 127 4.41 28.99 5.04
C ASP A 127 2.94 29.37 4.82
N ALA A 128 2.64 30.10 3.74
CA ALA A 128 1.26 30.43 3.39
C ALA A 128 0.40 29.19 3.10
N SER A 129 0.98 28.17 2.46
CA SER A 129 0.31 26.88 2.23
C SER A 129 0.11 26.10 3.53
N LEU A 130 1.09 26.13 4.44
CA LEU A 130 0.97 25.52 5.78
C LEU A 130 -0.15 26.18 6.59
N ASP A 131 -0.25 27.51 6.53
CA ASP A 131 -1.28 28.26 7.25
C ASP A 131 -2.69 28.02 6.66
N GLU A 132 -2.82 28.07 5.33
CA GLU A 132 -4.09 27.78 4.62
C GLU A 132 -4.58 26.37 4.94
N ILE A 133 -3.74 25.36 4.71
CA ILE A 133 -4.11 23.95 4.92
C ILE A 133 -4.26 23.65 6.40
N GLY A 134 -3.49 24.28 7.27
CA GLY A 134 -3.66 24.17 8.72
C GLY A 134 -5.07 24.55 9.19
N VAL A 135 -5.73 25.52 8.54
CA VAL A 135 -7.15 25.83 8.79
C VAL A 135 -8.06 24.70 8.32
N TYR A 136 -7.79 24.12 7.15
CA TYR A 136 -8.59 23.04 6.57
C TYR A 136 -8.52 21.74 7.37
N LEU A 137 -7.35 21.39 7.91
CA LEU A 137 -7.17 20.18 8.73
C LEU A 137 -8.02 20.17 10.02
N ARG A 138 -8.51 21.35 10.46
CA ARG A 138 -9.41 21.48 11.61
C ARG A 138 -10.90 21.43 11.24
N GLN A 139 -11.20 21.24 9.96
CA GLN A 139 -12.56 21.24 9.42
C GLN A 139 -12.84 19.93 8.70
N GLU A 140 -14.11 19.55 8.75
CA GLU A 140 -14.66 18.53 7.87
C GLU A 140 -15.73 19.17 7.00
N ARG A 141 -15.86 18.65 5.78
CA ARG A 141 -16.88 19.10 4.83
C ARG A 141 -17.63 17.92 4.27
N ARG A 142 -18.93 18.10 4.05
CA ARG A 142 -19.75 17.05 3.42
C ARG A 142 -19.76 17.22 1.92
N PHE A 143 -19.25 16.22 1.21
CA PHE A 143 -19.12 16.25 -0.24
C PHE A 143 -20.09 15.29 -0.92
N ARG A 144 -20.66 15.74 -2.04
CA ARG A 144 -21.19 14.85 -3.08
C ARG A 144 -20.37 15.01 -4.35
N ARG A 145 -20.38 13.99 -5.21
CA ARG A 145 -19.57 13.98 -6.42
C ARG A 145 -20.34 13.45 -7.63
N LEU A 146 -20.12 14.10 -8.77
CA LEU A 146 -20.37 13.55 -10.10
C LEU A 146 -19.04 13.32 -10.80
N TYR A 147 -18.86 12.14 -11.39
CA TYR A 147 -17.58 11.67 -11.96
C TYR A 147 -17.72 11.38 -13.46
N PHE A 148 -16.84 11.92 -14.28
CA PHE A 148 -16.92 11.90 -15.74
C PHE A 148 -15.61 11.47 -16.37
N LEU A 149 -15.65 10.57 -17.36
CA LEU A 149 -14.44 10.16 -18.08
C LEU A 149 -13.89 11.24 -19.00
N ASP A 150 -14.72 12.19 -19.43
CA ASP A 150 -14.31 13.28 -20.31
C ASP A 150 -14.73 14.66 -19.79
N LYS A 151 -13.89 15.65 -20.13
CA LYS A 151 -14.07 17.04 -19.69
C LYS A 151 -15.34 17.68 -20.24
N ASN A 152 -15.77 17.30 -21.44
CA ASN A 152 -16.88 17.96 -22.12
C ASN A 152 -18.21 17.56 -21.48
N SER A 153 -18.38 16.28 -21.14
CA SER A 153 -19.50 15.79 -20.35
C SER A 153 -19.58 16.49 -19.00
N ALA A 154 -18.45 16.61 -18.28
CA ALA A 154 -18.42 17.35 -17.02
C ALA A 154 -18.84 18.81 -17.20
N LYS A 155 -18.35 19.49 -18.25
CA LYS A 155 -18.76 20.87 -18.55
C LYS A 155 -20.24 21.00 -18.89
N GLN A 156 -20.81 20.05 -19.62
CA GLN A 156 -22.23 20.07 -19.97
C GLN A 156 -23.09 19.93 -18.72
N VAL A 157 -22.77 18.95 -17.85
CA VAL A 157 -23.49 18.75 -16.60
C VAL A 157 -23.31 19.92 -15.64
N PHE A 158 -22.12 20.52 -15.56
CA PHE A 158 -21.89 21.74 -14.79
C PHE A 158 -22.87 22.87 -15.20
N ARG A 159 -23.05 23.11 -16.50
CA ARG A 159 -24.03 24.12 -16.99
C ARG A 159 -25.47 23.76 -16.64
N LEU A 160 -25.84 22.49 -16.64
CA LEU A 160 -27.18 22.07 -16.21
C LEU A 160 -27.41 22.40 -14.73
N ILE A 161 -26.40 22.19 -13.88
CA ILE A 161 -26.49 22.55 -12.46
C ILE A 161 -26.58 24.06 -12.29
N GLU A 162 -25.77 24.84 -13.03
CA GLU A 162 -25.86 26.31 -13.02
C GLU A 162 -27.23 26.82 -13.48
N ASN A 163 -27.91 26.10 -14.38
CA ASN A 163 -29.26 26.39 -14.85
C ASN A 163 -30.36 25.87 -13.91
N GLY A 164 -30.00 25.37 -12.72
CA GLY A 164 -30.95 24.99 -11.66
C GLY A 164 -31.36 23.51 -11.62
N VAL A 165 -30.76 22.64 -12.45
CA VAL A 165 -31.00 21.19 -12.33
C VAL A 165 -30.36 20.68 -11.04
N SER A 166 -31.13 19.93 -10.24
CA SER A 166 -30.66 19.39 -8.97
C SER A 166 -29.51 18.39 -9.15
N PHE A 167 -28.48 18.52 -8.32
CA PHE A 167 -27.34 17.59 -8.26
C PHE A 167 -27.78 16.14 -8.03
N ILE A 168 -28.77 15.91 -7.16
CA ILE A 168 -29.35 14.58 -6.86
C ILE A 168 -30.02 13.97 -8.09
N VAL A 169 -30.69 14.79 -8.91
CA VAL A 169 -31.32 14.30 -10.13
C VAL A 169 -30.26 13.86 -11.12
N LEU A 170 -29.19 14.65 -11.27
CA LEU A 170 -28.05 14.32 -12.11
C LEU A 170 -27.18 13.19 -11.54
N GLU A 171 -27.33 12.80 -10.29
CA GLU A 171 -26.68 11.61 -9.73
C GLU A 171 -27.41 10.32 -10.15
N ASN A 172 -28.75 10.39 -10.28
CA ASN A 172 -29.60 9.22 -10.51
C ASN A 172 -30.07 9.04 -11.95
N SER A 173 -30.15 10.12 -12.72
CA SER A 173 -30.72 10.13 -14.05
C SER A 173 -29.96 11.12 -14.93
N VAL A 174 -28.92 10.62 -15.58
CA VAL A 174 -28.17 11.38 -16.57
C VAL A 174 -28.58 11.00 -17.98
N PRO A 175 -28.62 11.97 -18.91
CA PRO A 175 -28.82 11.69 -20.32
C PRO A 175 -27.96 10.52 -20.81
N SER A 176 -28.52 9.62 -21.61
CA SER A 176 -27.87 8.38 -22.05
C SER A 176 -26.62 8.59 -22.92
N ASP A 177 -26.45 9.79 -23.47
CA ASP A 177 -25.26 10.24 -24.21
C ASP A 177 -24.11 10.70 -23.30
N ILE A 178 -24.37 10.87 -22.00
CA ILE A 178 -23.37 11.23 -20.99
C ILE A 178 -23.04 9.99 -20.18
N ASN A 179 -21.81 9.49 -20.35
CA ASN A 179 -21.32 8.32 -19.63
C ASN A 179 -20.94 8.72 -18.20
N LEU A 180 -21.90 8.61 -17.28
CA LEU A 180 -21.64 8.64 -15.85
C LEU A 180 -21.53 7.20 -15.32
N PRO A 181 -20.34 6.76 -14.90
CA PRO A 181 -20.24 5.64 -13.99
C PRO A 181 -21.12 5.98 -12.77
N LYS A 182 -22.04 5.07 -12.38
CA LYS A 182 -23.05 5.30 -11.33
C LYS A 182 -22.40 5.32 -9.95
N LEU A 183 -21.55 6.29 -9.66
CA LEU A 183 -20.52 6.12 -8.66
C LEU A 183 -20.29 7.34 -7.78
N ASP A 184 -20.26 7.01 -6.49
CA ASP A 184 -19.75 7.78 -5.35
C ASP A 184 -20.63 8.91 -4.81
N GLY A 185 -21.73 9.24 -5.49
CA GLY A 185 -22.89 9.98 -4.96
C GLY A 185 -22.61 10.93 -3.79
N ASP A 186 -22.89 10.46 -2.56
CA ASP A 186 -22.53 11.13 -1.31
C ASP A 186 -21.26 10.49 -0.71
N LEU A 187 -20.18 11.27 -0.65
CA LEU A 187 -18.91 10.87 -0.04
C LEU A 187 -18.93 11.02 1.50
N GLY A 188 -19.97 11.65 2.04
CA GLY A 188 -20.10 11.96 3.45
C GLY A 188 -19.18 13.09 3.89
N TRP A 189 -18.90 13.13 5.19
CA TRP A 189 -17.96 14.08 5.79
C TRP A 189 -16.53 13.62 5.55
N LEU A 190 -15.71 14.52 4.99
CA LEU A 190 -14.29 14.30 4.74
C LEU A 190 -13.46 15.47 5.30
N SER A 191 -12.31 15.14 5.86
CA SER A 191 -11.21 16.06 6.15
C SER A 191 -10.36 16.30 4.90
N TRP A 192 -9.49 17.31 4.93
CA TRP A 192 -8.71 17.72 3.76
C TRP A 192 -7.75 16.63 3.27
N GLU A 193 -7.11 15.95 4.21
CA GLU A 193 -6.11 14.90 3.98
C GLU A 193 -6.72 13.55 3.56
N GLU A 194 -8.04 13.41 3.62
CA GLU A 194 -8.79 12.22 3.17
C GLU A 194 -9.15 12.30 1.67
N MET A 195 -8.73 13.36 0.98
CA MET A 195 -9.04 13.62 -0.42
C MET A 195 -7.75 13.77 -1.23
N GLU A 196 -7.83 13.45 -2.52
CA GLU A 196 -6.79 13.80 -3.49
C GLU A 196 -6.55 15.32 -3.48
N PHE A 197 -5.30 15.76 -3.53
CA PHE A 197 -4.90 17.17 -3.35
C PHE A 197 -5.72 18.15 -4.21
N ASP A 198 -5.87 17.91 -5.52
CA ASP A 198 -6.60 18.80 -6.42
C ASP A 198 -8.08 18.92 -6.04
N ALA A 199 -8.70 17.80 -5.64
CA ALA A 199 -10.08 17.75 -5.16
C ALA A 199 -10.23 18.44 -3.80
N ALA A 200 -9.29 18.19 -2.88
CA ALA A 200 -9.25 18.79 -1.55
C ALA A 200 -9.15 20.31 -1.64
N MET A 201 -8.19 20.82 -2.43
CA MET A 201 -7.99 22.26 -2.60
C MET A 201 -9.19 22.92 -3.27
N ALA A 202 -9.77 22.29 -4.29
CA ALA A 202 -10.95 22.83 -4.93
C ALA A 202 -12.16 22.84 -3.98
N GLY A 203 -12.39 21.77 -3.23
CA GLY A 203 -13.52 21.63 -2.32
C GLY A 203 -13.44 22.49 -1.05
N PHE A 204 -12.26 22.58 -0.42
CA PHE A 204 -12.06 23.31 0.83
C PHE A 204 -11.95 24.83 0.64
N ARG A 205 -11.64 25.31 -0.57
CA ARG A 205 -11.70 26.74 -0.89
C ARG A 205 -13.11 27.26 -1.15
N GLN A 206 -14.06 26.39 -1.46
CA GLN A 206 -15.44 26.78 -1.72
C GLN A 206 -16.20 27.16 -0.45
N LYS A 207 -17.35 27.83 -0.61
CA LYS A 207 -18.29 28.06 0.49
C LYS A 207 -19.25 26.87 0.64
N PRO A 208 -19.87 26.65 1.82
CA PRO A 208 -20.96 25.69 1.93
C PRO A 208 -22.09 26.01 0.94
N SER A 209 -22.82 24.97 0.54
CA SER A 209 -23.92 25.02 -0.44
C SER A 209 -23.52 25.50 -1.83
N THR A 210 -22.29 25.23 -2.25
CA THR A 210 -21.78 25.54 -3.60
C THR A 210 -21.27 24.29 -4.31
N ILE A 211 -20.96 24.42 -5.59
CA ILE A 211 -20.31 23.40 -6.39
C ILE A 211 -18.95 23.89 -6.88
N THR A 212 -18.05 22.97 -7.19
CA THR A 212 -16.80 23.27 -7.89
C THR A 212 -17.04 23.35 -9.40
N GLN A 213 -16.15 24.02 -10.12
CA GLN A 213 -16.00 23.76 -11.56
C GLN A 213 -15.55 22.31 -11.79
N PRO A 214 -15.63 21.78 -13.02
CA PRO A 214 -15.01 20.50 -13.35
C PRO A 214 -13.51 20.49 -13.03
N ILE A 215 -13.10 19.61 -12.12
CA ILE A 215 -11.71 19.42 -11.69
C ILE A 215 -11.20 18.11 -12.28
N HIS A 216 -9.95 18.04 -12.70
CA HIS A 216 -9.34 16.78 -13.09
C HIS A 216 -8.82 16.06 -11.83
N THR A 217 -9.38 14.89 -11.51
CA THR A 217 -9.07 14.10 -10.31
C THR A 217 -8.77 12.67 -10.76
N GLY A 218 -7.67 12.08 -10.31
CA GLY A 218 -7.22 10.78 -10.80
C GLY A 218 -7.08 10.79 -12.33
N PHE A 219 -7.75 9.87 -13.01
CA PHE A 219 -7.75 9.78 -14.49
C PHE A 219 -9.02 10.33 -15.14
N ALA A 220 -9.80 11.12 -14.40
CA ALA A 220 -11.12 11.57 -14.82
C ALA A 220 -11.43 13.01 -14.38
N TRP A 221 -12.67 13.42 -14.55
CA TRP A 221 -13.19 14.74 -14.20
C TRP A 221 -14.26 14.63 -13.12
N SER A 222 -14.19 15.49 -12.11
CA SER A 222 -15.15 15.53 -11.01
C SER A 222 -15.80 16.90 -10.86
N ILE A 223 -17.08 16.92 -10.51
CA ILE A 223 -17.77 18.09 -9.95
C ILE A 223 -18.12 17.73 -8.52
N LEU A 224 -17.71 18.56 -7.57
CA LEU A 224 -18.00 18.37 -6.15
C LEU A 224 -19.09 19.34 -5.72
N GLN A 225 -20.07 18.86 -4.95
CA GLN A 225 -21.02 19.69 -4.22
C GLN A 225 -20.67 19.67 -2.73
N ILE A 226 -20.53 20.85 -2.14
CA ILE A 226 -20.24 21.04 -0.72
C ILE A 226 -21.55 21.35 -0.01
N SER A 227 -22.07 20.42 0.77
CA SER A 227 -23.38 20.56 1.43
C SER A 227 -23.29 21.04 2.87
N GLY A 228 -22.12 20.97 3.50
CA GLY A 228 -21.92 21.42 4.88
C GLY A 228 -20.47 21.54 5.28
N VAL A 229 -20.21 22.32 6.34
CA VAL A 229 -18.90 22.50 6.96
C VAL A 229 -19.08 22.37 8.47
N ARG A 230 -18.20 21.62 9.13
CA ARG A 230 -18.17 21.51 10.59
C ARG A 230 -16.73 21.55 11.09
N ASN A 231 -16.55 21.94 12.35
CA ASN A 231 -15.25 21.77 13.00
C ASN A 231 -15.06 20.29 13.31
N ARG A 232 -13.85 19.78 13.10
CA ARG A 232 -13.48 18.42 13.47
C ARG A 232 -13.46 18.32 15.00
N MET A 233 -14.39 17.56 15.58
CA MET A 233 -14.51 17.37 17.01
C MET A 233 -13.75 16.12 17.43
N ASP A 234 -12.46 16.27 17.72
CA ASP A 234 -11.76 15.35 18.63
C ASP A 234 -10.62 16.10 19.36
N ILE A 235 -10.75 16.21 20.68
CA ILE A 235 -9.81 16.95 21.54
C ILE A 235 -8.47 16.19 21.62
N SER A 236 -8.47 14.87 21.41
CA SER A 236 -7.25 14.05 21.42
C SER A 236 -6.37 14.29 20.19
N ASP A 237 -6.98 14.29 19.00
CA ASP A 237 -6.31 14.55 17.71
C ASP A 237 -5.94 16.02 17.51
N SER A 238 -6.63 16.95 18.19
CA SER A 238 -6.35 18.38 18.09
C SER A 238 -4.88 18.74 18.35
N SER A 239 -4.21 17.99 19.23
CA SER A 239 -2.79 18.19 19.55
C SER A 239 -1.85 17.75 18.42
N LYS A 240 -2.14 16.60 17.77
CA LYS A 240 -1.38 16.11 16.61
C LYS A 240 -1.64 16.98 15.37
N ILE A 241 -2.89 17.38 15.11
CA ILE A 241 -3.27 18.26 13.99
C ILE A 241 -2.80 19.72 14.20
N ALA A 242 -2.67 20.18 15.45
CA ALA A 242 -2.05 21.47 15.74
C ALA A 242 -0.52 21.44 15.59
N ASN A 243 0.09 20.25 15.48
CA ASN A 243 1.54 20.13 15.33
C ASN A 243 1.97 20.53 13.91
N ARG A 244 2.72 21.63 13.80
CA ARG A 244 3.25 22.13 12.52
C ARG A 244 4.07 21.09 11.75
N MET A 245 4.82 20.22 12.45
CA MET A 245 5.60 19.16 11.79
C MET A 245 4.70 18.09 11.18
N PHE A 246 3.62 17.72 11.86
CA PHE A 246 2.65 16.76 11.34
C PHE A 246 1.90 17.34 10.13
N ASN A 247 1.47 18.60 10.20
CA ASN A 247 0.83 19.27 9.06
C ASN A 247 1.78 19.36 7.86
N HIS A 248 3.06 19.68 8.11
CA HIS A 248 4.06 19.68 7.05
C HIS A 248 4.20 18.30 6.39
N TYR A 249 4.23 17.22 7.19
CA TYR A 249 4.25 15.85 6.67
C TYR A 249 3.02 15.52 5.81
N LEU A 250 1.81 15.84 6.28
CA LEU A 250 0.57 15.59 5.52
C LEU A 250 0.55 16.35 4.20
N ILE A 251 1.02 17.60 4.21
CA ILE A 251 1.08 18.44 3.01
C ILE A 251 2.14 17.94 2.05
N GLU A 252 3.31 17.51 2.53
CA GLU A 252 4.35 16.87 1.71
C GLU A 252 3.81 15.61 1.03
N LYS A 253 3.14 14.74 1.80
CA LYS A 253 2.51 13.53 1.29
C LYS A 253 1.48 13.86 0.20
N SER A 254 0.55 14.78 0.47
CA SER A 254 -0.53 15.13 -0.46
C SER A 254 -0.03 15.82 -1.74
N ILE A 255 0.94 16.74 -1.65
CA ILE A 255 1.59 17.31 -2.85
C ILE A 255 2.38 16.24 -3.61
N GLY A 256 3.02 15.32 -2.88
CA GLY A 256 3.68 14.16 -3.45
C GLY A 256 2.74 13.26 -4.26
N GLU A 257 1.53 13.03 -3.74
CA GLU A 257 0.45 12.33 -4.44
C GLU A 257 -0.02 13.13 -5.67
N GLN A 258 -0.12 14.46 -5.59
CA GLN A 258 -0.43 15.31 -6.74
C GLN A 258 0.60 15.13 -7.86
N PHE A 259 1.90 15.24 -7.56
CA PHE A 259 2.98 15.01 -8.54
C PHE A 259 2.94 13.59 -9.13
N SER A 260 2.54 12.61 -8.32
CA SER A 260 2.38 11.22 -8.74
C SER A 260 1.27 11.08 -9.79
N PHE A 261 0.11 11.70 -9.55
CA PHE A 261 -0.99 11.74 -10.50
C PHE A 261 -0.66 12.57 -11.74
N ASP A 262 -0.02 13.74 -11.60
CA ASP A 262 0.44 14.55 -12.73
C ASP A 262 1.37 13.77 -13.66
N TYR A 263 2.31 13.05 -13.08
CA TYR A 263 3.19 12.16 -13.83
C TYR A 263 2.39 11.07 -14.56
N ALA A 264 1.51 10.37 -13.86
CA ALA A 264 0.70 9.31 -14.45
C ALA A 264 -0.21 9.83 -15.58
N ARG A 265 -0.81 11.02 -15.41
CA ARG A 265 -1.61 11.71 -16.43
C ARG A 265 -0.81 12.20 -17.63
N SER A 266 0.49 12.49 -17.45
CA SER A 266 1.38 12.92 -18.53
C SER A 266 1.82 11.78 -19.46
N MET A 267 1.54 10.53 -19.09
CA MET A 267 1.88 9.37 -19.91
C MET A 267 1.11 9.36 -21.24
N PRO A 268 1.65 8.73 -22.30
CA PRO A 268 0.97 8.63 -23.58
C PRO A 268 -0.45 8.04 -23.46
N LEU A 269 -1.39 8.48 -24.31
CA LEU A 269 -2.79 7.99 -24.29
C LEU A 269 -2.92 6.46 -24.35
N LYS A 270 -2.03 5.78 -25.07
CA LYS A 270 -1.99 4.29 -25.12
C LYS A 270 -1.70 3.63 -23.76
N SER A 271 -1.19 4.39 -22.81
CA SER A 271 -0.89 3.96 -21.44
C SER A 271 -2.04 4.27 -20.48
N MET A 272 -3.13 4.88 -20.96
CA MET A 272 -4.33 5.12 -20.15
C MET A 272 -5.00 3.80 -19.76
N PRO A 273 -5.54 3.71 -18.53
CA PRO A 273 -6.15 2.48 -18.04
C PRO A 273 -7.38 2.10 -18.85
N GLN A 274 -7.47 0.82 -19.21
CA GLN A 274 -8.72 0.20 -19.67
C GLN A 274 -9.34 -0.51 -18.48
N ILE A 275 -10.44 0.03 -17.94
CA ILE A 275 -11.10 -0.49 -16.73
C ILE A 275 -12.36 -1.26 -17.12
N GLU A 276 -12.51 -2.46 -16.59
CA GLU A 276 -13.72 -3.27 -16.72
C GLU A 276 -14.76 -2.84 -15.66
N TYR A 277 -15.50 -1.77 -15.97
CA TYR A 277 -16.46 -1.16 -15.03
C TYR A 277 -17.48 -2.14 -14.40
N PRO A 278 -18.07 -3.12 -15.12
CA PRO A 278 -18.96 -4.10 -14.49
C PRO A 278 -18.26 -4.95 -13.43
N THR A 279 -17.00 -5.32 -13.67
CA THR A 279 -16.18 -6.06 -12.71
C THR A 279 -15.81 -5.18 -11.53
N LEU A 280 -15.45 -3.92 -11.76
CA LEU A 280 -15.13 -2.97 -10.68
C LEU A 280 -16.32 -2.65 -9.80
N ASN A 281 -17.53 -2.53 -10.35
CA ASN A 281 -18.77 -2.39 -9.57
C ASN A 281 -18.97 -3.59 -8.63
N TRP A 282 -18.79 -4.80 -9.13
CA TRP A 282 -18.92 -6.02 -8.33
C TRP A 282 -17.88 -6.10 -7.20
N VAL A 283 -16.64 -5.66 -7.44
CA VAL A 283 -15.60 -5.55 -6.40
C VAL A 283 -15.97 -4.46 -5.41
N SER A 284 -16.46 -3.32 -5.88
CA SER A 284 -16.85 -2.18 -5.04
C SER A 284 -17.88 -2.55 -4.00
N GLU A 285 -18.92 -3.31 -4.36
CA GLU A 285 -19.94 -3.77 -3.41
C GLU A 285 -19.34 -4.55 -2.23
N ARG A 286 -18.30 -5.36 -2.49
CA ARG A 286 -17.61 -6.17 -1.46
C ARG A 286 -16.70 -5.31 -0.60
N VAL A 287 -15.90 -4.45 -1.23
CA VAL A 287 -15.02 -3.50 -0.54
C VAL A 287 -15.84 -2.65 0.43
N SER A 288 -16.94 -2.06 -0.05
CA SER A 288 -17.82 -1.23 0.79
C SER A 288 -18.51 -2.02 1.92
N SER A 289 -18.82 -3.31 1.73
CA SER A 289 -19.42 -4.14 2.79
C SER A 289 -18.43 -4.64 3.84
N ILE A 290 -17.13 -4.62 3.56
CA ILE A 290 -16.10 -5.16 4.46
C ILE A 290 -15.34 -4.02 5.16
N LEU A 291 -15.07 -2.92 4.45
CA LEU A 291 -14.30 -1.78 4.96
C LEU A 291 -15.19 -0.73 5.60
N GLU A 292 -15.77 -1.06 6.76
CA GLU A 292 -16.73 -0.22 7.47
C GLU A 292 -16.10 0.64 8.60
N ARG A 293 -14.82 0.42 8.91
CA ARG A 293 -14.12 1.18 9.95
C ARG A 293 -14.06 2.67 9.60
N VAL A 294 -14.16 3.52 10.61
CA VAL A 294 -13.92 4.96 10.46
C VAL A 294 -12.40 5.19 10.36
N PRO A 295 -11.90 5.89 9.33
CA PRO A 295 -10.48 6.21 9.22
C PRO A 295 -9.96 6.91 10.49
N ALA A 296 -8.85 6.41 11.02
CA ALA A 296 -8.18 6.97 12.18
C ALA A 296 -7.02 7.86 11.75
N LEU A 297 -6.60 8.80 12.61
CA LEU A 297 -5.47 9.67 12.32
C LEU A 297 -4.17 8.88 12.08
N ASP A 298 -4.01 7.74 12.76
CA ASP A 298 -2.84 6.87 12.60
C ASP A 298 -2.83 6.17 11.21
N ASP A 299 -3.97 6.03 10.52
CA ASP A 299 -4.01 5.52 9.14
C ASP A 299 -3.23 6.45 8.17
N LEU A 300 -3.08 7.75 8.51
CA LEU A 300 -2.35 8.71 7.68
C LEU A 300 -0.83 8.46 7.64
N ILE A 301 -0.30 7.84 8.70
CA ILE A 301 1.13 7.54 8.87
C ILE A 301 1.44 6.05 8.75
N THR A 302 0.43 5.20 8.86
CA THR A 302 0.61 3.75 8.72
C THR A 302 0.88 3.40 7.26
N GLU A 303 1.85 2.51 7.02
CA GLU A 303 2.19 2.09 5.66
C GLU A 303 1.17 1.09 5.08
N MET A 304 0.80 0.08 5.88
CA MET A 304 -0.20 -0.92 5.50
C MET A 304 -1.60 -0.53 6.02
N GLN A 305 -2.52 -0.31 5.09
CA GLN A 305 -3.82 0.34 5.33
C GLN A 305 -4.94 -0.63 5.69
N LEU A 306 -4.87 -1.87 5.22
CA LEU A 306 -5.82 -2.93 5.57
C LEU A 306 -5.26 -3.80 6.68
N ASN A 307 -6.09 -4.12 7.67
CA ASN A 307 -5.72 -5.09 8.69
C ASN A 307 -5.88 -6.54 8.17
N GLY A 308 -5.38 -7.51 8.94
CA GLY A 308 -5.38 -8.93 8.55
C GLY A 308 -6.79 -9.51 8.35
N ASP A 309 -7.76 -9.09 9.15
CA ASP A 309 -9.13 -9.59 9.09
C ASP A 309 -9.88 -9.02 7.88
N GLU A 310 -9.76 -7.71 7.62
CA GLU A 310 -10.29 -7.02 6.44
C GLU A 310 -9.76 -7.67 5.16
N LEU A 311 -8.44 -7.87 5.08
CA LEU A 311 -7.80 -8.50 3.92
C LEU A 311 -8.29 -9.94 3.73
N SER A 312 -8.34 -10.74 4.80
CA SER A 312 -8.80 -12.13 4.73
C SER A 312 -10.25 -12.24 4.28
N GLN A 313 -11.14 -11.37 4.78
CA GLN A 313 -12.53 -11.32 4.37
C GLN A 313 -12.68 -10.93 2.90
N LEU A 314 -11.88 -9.97 2.42
CA LEU A 314 -11.85 -9.59 1.01
C LEU A 314 -11.40 -10.76 0.13
N GLU A 315 -10.29 -11.41 0.48
CA GLU A 315 -9.76 -12.57 -0.23
C GLU A 315 -10.82 -13.70 -0.35
N ILE A 316 -11.57 -13.96 0.73
CA ILE A 316 -12.69 -14.91 0.73
C ILE A 316 -13.81 -14.43 -0.21
N ALA A 317 -14.22 -13.16 -0.10
CA ALA A 317 -15.34 -12.60 -0.86
C ALA A 317 -15.09 -12.53 -2.37
N ILE A 318 -13.82 -12.43 -2.80
CA ILE A 318 -13.42 -12.39 -4.20
C ILE A 318 -13.02 -13.76 -4.78
N HIS A 319 -12.91 -14.80 -3.95
CA HIS A 319 -12.25 -16.06 -4.30
C HIS A 319 -12.71 -16.68 -5.64
N SER A 320 -14.02 -16.65 -5.92
CA SER A 320 -14.60 -17.23 -7.14
C SER A 320 -14.26 -16.49 -8.44
N ARG A 321 -13.90 -15.20 -8.35
CA ARG A 321 -13.61 -14.32 -9.50
C ARG A 321 -12.21 -13.72 -9.46
N GLN A 322 -11.37 -14.17 -8.53
CA GLN A 322 -10.07 -13.55 -8.20
C GLN A 322 -9.11 -13.40 -9.41
N ASN A 323 -9.22 -14.26 -10.42
CA ASN A 323 -8.38 -14.25 -11.62
C ASN A 323 -8.96 -13.43 -12.79
N GLU A 324 -10.16 -12.88 -12.66
CA GLU A 324 -10.73 -12.02 -13.69
C GLU A 324 -9.94 -10.72 -13.82
N ILE A 325 -9.85 -10.21 -15.05
CA ILE A 325 -9.16 -8.95 -15.34
C ILE A 325 -10.06 -7.80 -14.91
N LEU A 326 -9.52 -6.93 -14.07
CA LEU A 326 -10.18 -5.72 -13.60
C LEU A 326 -9.77 -4.50 -14.43
N ALA A 327 -8.50 -4.44 -14.82
CA ALA A 327 -8.02 -3.43 -15.75
C ALA A 327 -6.76 -3.86 -16.50
N GLU A 328 -6.42 -3.08 -17.52
CA GLU A 328 -5.16 -3.14 -18.22
C GLU A 328 -4.51 -1.75 -18.27
N VAL A 329 -3.24 -1.66 -17.89
CA VAL A 329 -2.46 -0.42 -17.83
C VAL A 329 -1.15 -0.64 -18.59
N ASN A 330 -0.99 0.04 -19.73
CA ASN A 330 0.20 -0.07 -20.56
C ASN A 330 0.55 -1.54 -20.95
N GLY A 331 -0.47 -2.35 -21.25
CA GLY A 331 -0.33 -3.77 -21.59
C GLY A 331 -0.17 -4.72 -20.39
N GLN A 332 -0.03 -4.19 -19.16
CA GLN A 332 -0.04 -5.00 -17.95
C GLN A 332 -1.46 -5.15 -17.41
N LYS A 333 -1.88 -6.39 -17.23
CA LYS A 333 -3.19 -6.72 -16.67
C LYS A 333 -3.16 -6.72 -15.15
N ILE A 334 -4.22 -6.21 -14.56
CA ILE A 334 -4.48 -6.21 -13.12
C ILE A 334 -5.70 -7.09 -12.88
N THR A 335 -5.53 -8.18 -12.14
CA THR A 335 -6.63 -9.05 -11.73
C THR A 335 -7.34 -8.52 -10.49
N ILE A 336 -8.54 -9.05 -10.19
CA ILE A 336 -9.23 -8.74 -8.93
C ILE A 336 -8.36 -9.07 -7.71
N ALA A 337 -7.64 -10.19 -7.71
CA ALA A 337 -6.75 -10.56 -6.61
C ALA A 337 -5.62 -9.55 -6.42
N GLN A 338 -5.00 -9.09 -7.52
CA GLN A 338 -3.94 -8.09 -7.48
C GLN A 338 -4.45 -6.73 -7.00
N PHE A 339 -5.66 -6.34 -7.42
CA PHE A 339 -6.34 -5.14 -6.91
C PHE A 339 -6.50 -5.20 -5.39
N VAL A 340 -7.07 -6.30 -4.87
CA VAL A 340 -7.27 -6.49 -3.41
C VAL A 340 -5.95 -6.41 -2.64
N GLN A 341 -4.87 -7.00 -3.15
CA GLN A 341 -3.56 -6.87 -2.50
C GLN A 341 -2.99 -5.45 -2.56
N ALA A 342 -3.24 -4.73 -3.66
CA ALA A 342 -2.78 -3.36 -3.80
C ALA A 342 -3.51 -2.39 -2.86
N LEU A 343 -4.77 -2.67 -2.50
CA LEU A 343 -5.54 -1.87 -1.53
C LEU A 343 -4.83 -1.68 -0.18
N ARG A 344 -3.95 -2.62 0.20
CA ARG A 344 -3.12 -2.53 1.42
C ARG A 344 -2.21 -1.30 1.43
N TYR A 345 -1.93 -0.70 0.28
CA TYR A 345 -1.03 0.45 0.13
C TYR A 345 -1.76 1.69 -0.40
N VAL A 346 -3.09 1.63 -0.52
CA VAL A 346 -3.95 2.77 -0.86
C VAL A 346 -4.56 3.32 0.42
N PRO A 347 -4.54 4.65 0.67
CA PRO A 347 -5.07 5.22 1.90
C PRO A 347 -6.46 4.67 2.25
N TYR A 348 -6.64 4.23 3.49
CA TYR A 348 -7.87 3.58 3.96
C TYR A 348 -9.08 4.51 3.80
N ALA A 349 -8.89 5.81 4.06
CA ALA A 349 -9.92 6.85 3.84
C ALA A 349 -10.38 6.96 2.37
N ILE A 350 -9.54 6.59 1.41
CA ILE A 350 -9.91 6.51 0.00
C ILE A 350 -10.61 5.18 -0.29
N THR A 351 -10.00 4.07 0.13
CA THR A 351 -10.47 2.72 -0.19
C THR A 351 -11.84 2.41 0.39
N SER A 352 -12.09 2.78 1.64
CA SER A 352 -13.39 2.58 2.31
C SER A 352 -14.53 3.37 1.69
N LYS A 353 -14.23 4.48 1.00
CA LYS A 353 -15.22 5.35 0.36
C LYS A 353 -15.59 4.88 -1.03
N SER A 354 -14.59 4.50 -1.83
CA SER A 354 -14.82 4.17 -3.22
C SER A 354 -13.71 3.28 -3.77
N ALA A 355 -14.10 2.10 -4.26
CA ALA A 355 -13.20 1.24 -5.02
C ALA A 355 -12.75 1.90 -6.35
N PHE A 356 -13.51 2.88 -6.87
CA PHE A 356 -13.14 3.62 -8.07
C PHE A 356 -12.04 4.63 -7.79
N LEU A 357 -12.12 5.34 -6.67
CA LEU A 357 -11.00 6.15 -6.21
C LEU A 357 -9.77 5.29 -5.93
N ALA A 358 -9.94 4.16 -5.24
CA ALA A 358 -8.83 3.24 -5.01
C ALA A 358 -8.23 2.74 -6.32
N MET A 359 -9.05 2.53 -7.35
CA MET A 359 -8.59 2.13 -8.67
C MET A 359 -7.71 3.21 -9.33
N ASP A 360 -8.07 4.49 -9.22
CA ASP A 360 -7.22 5.59 -9.70
C ASP A 360 -5.84 5.57 -9.02
N TYR A 361 -5.79 5.34 -7.71
CA TYR A 361 -4.51 5.18 -6.99
C TYR A 361 -3.72 3.96 -7.48
N ILE A 362 -4.38 2.82 -7.71
CA ILE A 362 -3.72 1.59 -8.17
C ILE A 362 -3.17 1.73 -9.60
N VAL A 363 -3.91 2.39 -10.50
CA VAL A 363 -3.42 2.66 -11.87
C VAL A 363 -2.21 3.58 -11.84
N ARG A 364 -2.28 4.68 -11.06
CA ARG A 364 -1.15 5.59 -10.85
C ARG A 364 0.07 4.83 -10.34
N ASP A 365 -0.15 3.98 -9.35
CA ASP A 365 0.90 3.17 -8.72
C ASP A 365 1.51 2.16 -9.70
N ALA A 366 0.71 1.52 -10.56
CA ALA A 366 1.23 0.66 -11.61
C ALA A 366 2.14 1.42 -12.58
N LEU A 367 1.74 2.61 -13.04
CA LEU A 367 2.54 3.46 -13.93
C LEU A 367 3.84 3.95 -13.27
N LEU A 368 3.80 4.30 -11.99
CA LEU A 368 4.99 4.67 -11.22
C LEU A 368 5.93 3.49 -11.01
N THR A 369 5.39 2.29 -10.76
CA THR A 369 6.17 1.07 -10.60
C THR A 369 6.91 0.75 -11.90
N GLN A 370 6.23 0.79 -13.04
CA GLN A 370 6.86 0.63 -14.36
C GLN A 370 7.99 1.65 -14.55
N LYS A 371 7.80 2.90 -14.13
CA LYS A 371 8.85 3.90 -14.22
C LYS A 371 10.06 3.60 -13.33
N ALA A 372 9.81 3.15 -12.10
CA ALA A 372 10.86 2.76 -11.17
C ALA A 372 11.70 1.60 -11.75
N GLU A 373 11.04 0.64 -12.40
CA GLU A 373 11.67 -0.47 -13.11
C GLU A 373 12.50 0.03 -14.31
N GLU A 374 11.93 0.90 -15.16
CA GLU A 374 12.63 1.48 -16.32
C GLU A 374 13.95 2.18 -15.96
N ILE A 375 13.99 2.88 -14.82
CA ILE A 375 15.21 3.57 -14.37
C ILE A 375 16.14 2.65 -13.55
N GLY A 376 15.77 1.38 -13.36
CA GLY A 376 16.57 0.35 -12.69
C GLY A 376 16.63 0.50 -11.16
N LEU A 377 15.55 0.93 -10.50
CA LEU A 377 15.58 1.12 -9.05
C LEU A 377 15.77 -0.17 -8.25
N GLU A 378 15.38 -1.32 -8.78
CA GLU A 378 15.60 -2.63 -8.13
C GLU A 378 17.08 -2.88 -7.84
N GLU A 379 17.95 -2.57 -8.80
CA GLU A 379 19.39 -2.78 -8.68
C GLU A 379 20.09 -1.62 -7.98
N LYS A 380 19.62 -0.39 -8.23
CA LYS A 380 20.27 0.84 -7.73
C LYS A 380 19.93 1.13 -6.27
N SER A 381 18.78 0.67 -5.77
CA SER A 381 18.38 0.93 -4.39
C SER A 381 19.08 0.00 -3.40
N LYS A 382 19.73 0.58 -2.40
CA LYS A 382 20.38 -0.17 -1.31
C LYS A 382 19.37 -0.70 -0.28
N SER A 383 18.19 -0.08 -0.17
CA SER A 383 17.14 -0.40 0.80
C SER A 383 16.12 -1.39 0.26
N PHE A 384 15.80 -1.32 -1.03
CA PHE A 384 14.81 -2.19 -1.68
C PHE A 384 15.02 -3.71 -1.40
N PRO A 385 16.19 -4.32 -1.68
CA PRO A 385 16.37 -5.75 -1.45
C PRO A 385 16.38 -6.14 0.04
N ILE A 386 16.63 -5.18 0.93
CA ILE A 386 16.57 -5.38 2.38
C ILE A 386 15.10 -5.43 2.81
N ARG A 387 14.30 -4.44 2.42
CA ARG A 387 12.86 -4.37 2.74
C ARG A 387 12.13 -5.62 2.27
N LEU A 388 12.33 -6.00 1.01
CA LEU A 388 11.65 -7.17 0.43
C LEU A 388 11.96 -8.47 1.20
N ARG A 389 13.24 -8.69 1.57
CA ARG A 389 13.64 -9.85 2.37
C ARG A 389 13.04 -9.82 3.77
N LEU A 390 13.06 -8.66 4.43
CA LEU A 390 12.50 -8.54 5.78
C LEU A 390 10.99 -8.81 5.78
N PHE A 391 10.26 -8.38 4.75
CA PHE A 391 8.86 -8.70 4.57
C PHE A 391 8.62 -10.18 4.34
N GLU A 392 9.42 -10.83 3.49
CA GLU A 392 9.36 -12.27 3.26
C GLU A 392 9.62 -13.06 4.56
N GLU A 393 10.67 -12.71 5.30
CA GLU A 393 10.99 -13.32 6.59
C GLU A 393 9.84 -13.14 7.59
N ASP A 394 9.25 -11.94 7.66
CA ASP A 394 8.14 -11.64 8.56
C ASP A 394 6.88 -12.45 8.21
N TYR A 395 6.55 -12.55 6.91
CA TYR A 395 5.45 -13.37 6.45
C TYR A 395 5.64 -14.85 6.81
N ILE A 396 6.81 -15.41 6.48
CA ILE A 396 7.11 -16.82 6.69
C ILE A 396 7.06 -17.17 8.19
N GLN A 397 7.67 -16.35 9.05
CA GLN A 397 7.64 -16.61 10.49
C GLN A 397 6.23 -16.48 11.08
N ASN A 398 5.41 -15.54 10.58
CA ASN A 398 4.01 -15.41 11.02
C ASN A 398 3.19 -16.65 10.64
N ARG A 399 3.36 -17.19 9.42
CA ARG A 399 2.68 -18.43 9.00
C ARG A 399 3.07 -19.62 9.87
N TYR A 400 4.35 -19.73 10.21
CA TYR A 400 4.83 -20.76 11.12
C TYR A 400 4.25 -20.62 12.52
N ARG A 401 4.22 -19.39 13.05
CA ARG A 401 3.57 -19.08 14.32
C ARG A 401 2.10 -19.52 14.32
N MET A 402 1.33 -19.13 13.31
CA MET A 402 -0.07 -19.53 13.17
C MET A 402 -0.22 -21.05 13.11
N ALA A 403 0.64 -21.77 12.38
CA ALA A 403 0.58 -23.23 12.29
C ALA A 403 0.89 -23.91 13.64
N VAL A 404 1.88 -23.40 14.38
CA VAL A 404 2.24 -23.90 15.71
C VAL A 404 1.12 -23.62 16.72
N GLU A 405 0.55 -22.42 16.71
CA GLU A 405 -0.58 -22.05 17.57
C GLU A 405 -1.82 -22.89 17.23
N ALA A 406 -2.09 -23.13 15.95
CA ALA A 406 -3.18 -23.99 15.50
C ALA A 406 -3.01 -25.44 16.01
N SER A 407 -1.78 -25.96 16.05
CA SER A 407 -1.49 -27.27 16.63
C SER A 407 -1.69 -27.34 18.15
N ALA A 408 -1.78 -26.19 18.82
CA ALA A 408 -2.05 -26.06 20.25
C ALA A 408 -3.54 -25.78 20.58
N ILE A 409 -4.42 -25.73 19.57
CA ILE A 409 -5.87 -25.49 19.76
C ILE A 409 -6.47 -26.53 20.72
N GLY A 410 -7.17 -26.03 21.74
CA GLY A 410 -7.70 -26.81 22.87
C GLY A 410 -7.11 -26.43 24.24
N ARG A 411 -6.07 -25.57 24.26
CA ARG A 411 -5.31 -25.21 25.48
C ARG A 411 -5.40 -23.73 25.93
N GLY A 412 -6.13 -22.88 25.19
CA GLY A 412 -6.28 -21.45 25.49
C GLY A 412 -5.13 -20.57 24.98
N THR A 413 -5.38 -19.26 24.85
CA THR A 413 -4.49 -18.26 24.22
C THR A 413 -3.17 -18.03 24.96
N GLN A 414 -3.16 -18.11 26.30
CA GLN A 414 -1.93 -18.02 27.08
C GLN A 414 -1.00 -19.21 26.84
N GLU A 415 -1.55 -20.39 26.56
CA GLU A 415 -0.74 -21.59 26.35
C GLU A 415 -0.13 -21.60 24.93
N SER A 416 -0.80 -21.03 23.94
CA SER A 416 -0.28 -20.88 22.58
C SER A 416 0.90 -19.90 22.49
N GLU A 417 0.85 -18.76 23.19
CA GLU A 417 2.00 -17.84 23.27
C GLU A 417 3.22 -18.50 23.91
N LYS A 418 2.99 -19.28 24.97
CA LYS A 418 4.04 -20.04 25.66
C LYS A 418 4.73 -21.06 24.74
N VAL A 419 3.97 -21.75 23.90
CA VAL A 419 4.54 -22.70 22.91
C VAL A 419 5.51 -22.00 21.97
N ILE A 420 5.18 -20.81 21.47
CA ILE A 420 6.09 -20.08 20.57
C ILE A 420 7.34 -19.61 21.31
N ILE A 421 7.20 -19.13 22.54
CA ILE A 421 8.34 -18.75 23.38
C ILE A 421 9.28 -19.96 23.54
N ASP A 422 8.75 -21.14 23.86
CA ASP A 422 9.53 -22.36 24.02
C ASP A 422 10.23 -22.79 22.72
N VAL A 423 9.59 -22.60 21.57
CA VAL A 423 10.20 -22.86 20.25
C VAL A 423 11.35 -21.89 19.99
N VAL A 424 11.15 -20.59 20.19
CA VAL A 424 12.21 -19.58 20.02
C VAL A 424 13.38 -19.86 20.95
N ASP A 425 13.11 -20.18 22.22
CA ASP A 425 14.12 -20.53 23.21
C ASP A 425 14.96 -21.74 22.78
N ARG A 426 14.31 -22.78 22.26
CA ARG A 426 14.98 -23.97 21.74
C ARG A 426 15.86 -23.63 20.54
N LEU A 427 15.36 -22.82 19.61
CA LEU A 427 16.12 -22.37 18.44
C LEU A 427 17.31 -21.49 18.85
N ARG A 428 17.14 -20.60 19.84
CA ARG A 428 18.25 -19.79 20.36
C ARG A 428 19.32 -20.65 21.04
N ARG A 429 18.93 -21.71 21.75
CA ARG A 429 19.88 -22.66 22.38
C ARG A 429 20.60 -23.55 21.37
N SER A 430 20.01 -23.79 20.20
CA SER A 430 20.63 -24.63 19.16
C SER A 430 21.71 -23.91 18.34
N VAL A 431 21.86 -22.59 18.48
CA VAL A 431 22.85 -21.78 17.76
C VAL A 431 23.67 -20.88 18.68
N LYS A 432 24.94 -20.63 18.33
CA LYS A 432 25.78 -19.68 19.07
C LYS A 432 25.50 -18.25 18.60
N ILE A 433 24.77 -17.48 19.41
CA ILE A 433 24.45 -16.06 19.14
C ILE A 433 25.59 -15.16 19.66
N ARG A 434 26.06 -14.23 18.81
CA ARG A 434 26.98 -13.16 19.19
C ARG A 434 26.44 -11.83 18.67
N LYS A 435 26.38 -10.80 19.53
CA LYS A 435 25.94 -9.44 19.17
C LYS A 435 27.09 -8.44 19.24
N TYR A 436 27.07 -7.45 18.36
CA TYR A 436 28.12 -6.45 18.18
C TYR A 436 27.59 -5.00 18.15
N LEU A 437 26.31 -4.80 18.49
CA LEU A 437 25.58 -3.54 18.33
C LEU A 437 26.26 -2.34 19.02
N LYS A 438 26.80 -2.54 20.23
CA LYS A 438 27.52 -1.50 21.01
C LYS A 438 28.82 -0.99 20.39
N ARG A 439 29.37 -1.65 19.37
CA ARG A 439 30.63 -1.23 18.69
C ARG A 439 30.37 -0.36 17.44
N ILE A 440 29.13 0.10 17.25
CA ILE A 440 28.72 0.84 16.07
C ILE A 440 28.52 2.31 16.41
N ASN A 441 29.60 3.09 16.32
CA ASN A 441 29.50 4.55 16.27
C ASN A 441 28.66 4.96 15.04
N GLY A 442 27.69 5.86 15.21
CA GLY A 442 26.99 6.51 14.09
C GLY A 442 25.46 6.34 13.99
N PHE A 443 24.76 6.09 15.10
CA PHE A 443 23.29 6.19 15.15
C PHE A 443 22.78 7.58 15.60
N LYS A 444 23.65 8.59 15.65
CA LYS A 444 23.24 9.99 15.89
C LYS A 444 22.92 10.70 14.60
#